data_AF-A0A815SSK0-F1
#
_entry.id   AF-A0A815SSK0-F1
#
_cell.length_a   1.000
_cell.length_b   1.000
_cell.length_c   1.000
_cell.angle_alpha   90.00
_cell.angle_beta   90.00
_cell.angle_gamma   90.00
#
_symmetry.space_group_name_H-M   'P 1'
#
loop_
_entity.id
_entity.type
_entity.pdbx_description
1 polymer ?
#
loop_
_entity_poly.entity_id
_entity_poly.type
_entity_poly.pdbx_seq_one_letter_code
_entity_poly.pdbx_strand_id
1 'polypeptide(L)'
;LLKHVFTYSNGNLTIFDTPKLVNSREQVFKYNLEHAAVSCQSTITSFLGQTHMIQAIRGRDNFCFSLIDTNIGEQEDLPNEQKQDLTTMYRCIYMAVDELEQELIDDTTKQFLTYEKQSDEMRLNYLFDRIWYMDICNKIKQLSSDTIHEFINNKSKWNDQIKQILSIISRLVKHKELNPTDYATILFPAMIEFDPTTKEHDQNDLWNRAEQLIKTIDQSIWQQPSSDVIKIFYDWLTLAYELEKLSKTQ
;
A
#
# COMPACT_ATOMS: atom_id res chain seq x y z
N LEU A 1 35.78 -22.68 7.44
CA LEU A 1 36.31 -21.31 7.57
C LEU A 1 35.60 -20.43 6.55
N LEU A 2 34.75 -19.50 7.01
CA LEU A 2 34.06 -18.53 6.15
C LEU A 2 35.10 -17.61 5.48
N LYS A 3 35.09 -17.52 4.15
CA LYS A 3 35.92 -16.60 3.38
C LYS A 3 35.04 -15.47 2.86
N HIS A 4 35.49 -14.22 3.02
CA HIS A 4 34.82 -13.07 2.39
C HIS A 4 35.47 -12.82 1.03
N VAL A 5 34.63 -12.71 0.01
CA VAL A 5 35.03 -12.45 -1.38
C VAL A 5 34.46 -11.10 -1.78
N PHE A 6 35.34 -10.16 -2.10
CA PHE A 6 34.95 -8.86 -2.66
C PHE A 6 35.28 -8.81 -4.15
N THR A 7 34.31 -8.37 -4.94
CA THR A 7 34.48 -8.14 -6.38
C THR A 7 34.36 -6.66 -6.66
N TYR A 8 35.40 -6.08 -7.25
CA TYR A 8 35.44 -4.65 -7.57
C TYR A 8 34.94 -4.41 -9.01
N SER A 9 34.49 -3.17 -9.29
CA SER A 9 33.97 -2.77 -10.61
C SER A 9 34.98 -2.88 -11.76
N ASN A 10 36.26 -3.03 -11.45
CA ASN A 10 37.33 -3.31 -12.43
C ASN A 10 37.55 -4.81 -12.70
N GLY A 11 36.67 -5.68 -12.18
CA GLY A 11 36.76 -7.13 -12.35
C GLY A 11 37.78 -7.82 -11.43
N ASN A 12 38.46 -7.08 -10.56
CA ASN A 12 39.37 -7.69 -9.59
C ASN A 12 38.61 -8.33 -8.44
N LEU A 13 39.12 -9.47 -7.99
CA LEU A 13 38.50 -10.29 -6.96
C LEU A 13 39.52 -10.49 -5.83
N THR A 14 39.15 -10.11 -4.61
CA THR A 14 40.00 -10.27 -3.44
C THR A 14 39.33 -11.22 -2.46
N ILE A 15 40.02 -12.33 -2.18
CA ILE A 15 39.58 -13.35 -1.23
C ILE A 15 40.37 -13.13 0.06
N PHE A 16 39.68 -12.87 1.16
CA PHE A 16 40.31 -12.70 2.47
C PHE A 16 40.19 -13.99 3.29
N ASP A 17 41.33 -14.53 3.72
CA ASP A 17 41.41 -15.74 4.55
C ASP A 17 41.02 -15.49 6.03
N THR A 18 41.01 -14.22 6.45
CA THR A 18 40.52 -13.74 7.74
C THR A 18 39.56 -12.57 7.47
N PRO A 19 38.39 -12.48 8.12
CA PRO A 19 37.47 -11.36 7.92
C PRO A 19 38.24 -10.06 8.19
N LYS A 20 38.41 -9.23 7.16
CA LYS A 20 39.01 -7.91 7.35
C LYS A 20 38.05 -7.16 8.26
N LEU A 21 38.52 -6.80 9.46
CA LEU A 21 37.78 -5.93 10.38
C LEU A 21 37.31 -4.72 9.57
N VAL A 22 35.99 -4.61 9.43
CA VAL A 22 35.34 -3.52 8.72
C VAL A 22 35.53 -2.28 9.58
N ASN A 23 36.61 -1.53 9.31
CA ASN A 23 37.14 -0.54 10.25
C ASN A 23 36.50 0.85 10.10
N SER A 24 35.67 1.09 9.08
CA SER A 24 34.91 2.34 8.94
C SER A 24 33.40 2.08 8.93
N ARG A 25 32.65 3.00 9.56
CA ARG A 25 31.18 2.94 9.62
C ARG A 25 30.54 2.85 8.22
N GLU A 26 31.15 3.51 7.23
CA GLU A 26 30.75 3.45 5.82
C GLU A 26 30.90 2.04 5.22
N GLN A 27 31.97 1.32 5.55
CA GLN A 27 32.17 -0.03 5.04
C GLN A 27 31.18 -1.03 5.69
N VAL A 28 30.77 -0.80 6.94
CA VAL A 28 29.72 -1.61 7.60
C VAL A 28 28.37 -1.38 6.91
N PHE A 29 28.02 -0.12 6.67
CA PHE A 29 26.79 0.22 5.98
C PHE A 29 26.77 -0.36 4.55
N LYS A 30 27.85 -0.20 3.80
CA LYS A 30 28.02 -0.79 2.47
C LYS A 30 27.91 -2.32 2.50
N TYR A 31 28.55 -2.98 3.47
CA TYR A 31 28.44 -4.43 3.63
C TYR A 31 26.98 -4.84 3.86
N ASN A 32 26.21 -4.10 4.66
CA ASN A 32 24.80 -4.41 4.91
C ASN A 32 23.92 -4.19 3.66
N LEU A 33 24.21 -3.17 2.83
CA LEU A 33 23.56 -3.01 1.53
C LEU A 33 23.86 -4.19 0.59
N GLU A 34 25.14 -4.56 0.45
CA GLU A 34 25.57 -5.68 -0.39
C GLU A 34 24.98 -7.00 0.13
N HIS A 35 24.96 -7.19 1.45
CA HIS A 35 24.37 -8.37 2.07
C HIS A 35 22.87 -8.45 1.78
N ALA A 36 22.12 -7.35 1.97
CA ALA A 36 20.70 -7.29 1.66
C ALA A 36 20.44 -7.60 0.18
N ALA A 37 21.27 -7.10 -0.74
CA ALA A 37 21.12 -7.38 -2.17
C ALA A 37 21.37 -8.87 -2.50
N VAL A 38 22.39 -9.49 -1.90
CA VAL A 38 22.76 -10.87 -2.19
C VAL A 38 21.84 -11.88 -1.50
N SER A 39 21.52 -11.66 -0.21
CA SER A 39 20.63 -12.53 0.56
C SER A 39 19.16 -12.30 0.23
N CYS A 40 18.85 -11.15 -0.37
CA CYS A 40 17.51 -10.62 -0.56
C CYS A 40 16.72 -10.52 0.76
N GLN A 41 17.39 -10.44 1.91
CA GLN A 41 16.76 -10.31 3.23
C GLN A 41 16.74 -8.86 3.69
N SER A 42 15.70 -8.51 4.45
CA SER A 42 15.64 -7.23 5.15
C SER A 42 16.79 -7.17 6.16
N THR A 43 17.53 -6.05 6.16
CA THR A 43 18.66 -5.84 7.06
C THR A 43 18.49 -4.53 7.80
N ILE A 44 18.65 -4.56 9.12
CA ILE A 44 18.68 -3.36 9.95
C ILE A 44 20.12 -3.04 10.30
N THR A 45 20.53 -1.79 10.13
CA THR A 45 21.89 -1.34 10.44
C THR A 45 21.87 0.08 10.96
N SER A 46 22.89 0.45 11.75
CA SER A 46 23.08 1.85 12.15
C SER A 46 24.18 2.51 11.31
N PHE A 47 23.93 3.73 10.85
CA PHE A 47 24.89 4.55 10.11
C PHE A 47 24.78 6.01 10.59
N LEU A 48 25.91 6.62 10.93
CA LEU A 48 25.98 8.00 11.45
C LEU A 48 25.04 8.30 12.63
N GLY A 49 24.78 7.31 13.49
CA GLY A 49 23.89 7.46 14.65
C GLY A 49 22.40 7.33 14.32
N GLN A 50 22.06 7.05 13.06
CA GLN A 50 20.71 6.77 12.60
C GLN A 50 20.55 5.28 12.32
N THR A 51 19.36 4.74 12.53
CA THR A 51 18.99 3.37 12.20
C THR A 51 18.35 3.35 10.83
N HIS A 52 18.79 2.40 10.02
CA HIS A 52 18.40 2.20 8.63
C HIS A 52 17.82 0.81 8.48
N MET A 53 16.66 0.74 7.83
CA MET A 53 16.03 -0.50 7.39
C MET A 53 16.21 -0.63 5.88
N ILE A 54 17.00 -1.61 5.47
CA ILE A 54 17.33 -1.89 4.08
C ILE A 54 16.47 -3.06 3.61
N GLN A 55 15.65 -2.84 2.60
CA GLN A 55 14.77 -3.84 2.00
C GLN A 55 15.17 -4.12 0.55
N ALA A 56 15.41 -5.38 0.22
CA ALA A 56 15.70 -5.79 -1.16
C ALA A 56 14.41 -6.08 -1.94
N ILE A 57 14.14 -5.29 -2.98
CA ILE A 57 13.05 -5.50 -3.92
C ILE A 57 13.46 -6.59 -4.93
N ARG A 58 12.63 -7.61 -5.06
CA ARG A 58 12.90 -8.81 -5.86
C ARG A 58 12.04 -8.80 -7.11
N GLY A 59 12.64 -9.21 -8.23
CA GLY A 59 11.91 -9.64 -9.40
C GLY A 59 11.45 -11.09 -9.29
N ARG A 60 10.71 -11.57 -10.29
CA ARG A 60 10.18 -12.94 -10.42
C ARG A 60 11.26 -13.99 -10.59
N ASP A 61 12.41 -13.60 -11.10
CA ASP A 61 13.62 -14.43 -11.20
C ASP A 61 14.31 -14.62 -9.83
N ASN A 62 13.75 -14.04 -8.76
CA ASN A 62 14.28 -13.99 -7.40
C ASN A 62 15.61 -13.24 -7.26
N PHE A 63 16.04 -12.48 -8.28
CA PHE A 63 17.18 -11.59 -8.14
C PHE A 63 16.75 -10.26 -7.53
N CYS A 64 17.66 -9.66 -6.76
CA CYS A 64 17.46 -8.32 -6.23
C CYS A 64 17.50 -7.31 -7.37
N PHE A 65 16.37 -6.69 -7.66
CA PHE A 65 16.22 -5.64 -8.66
C PHE A 65 16.68 -4.27 -8.11
N SER A 66 16.33 -3.97 -6.86
CA SER A 66 16.64 -2.70 -6.21
C SER A 66 16.70 -2.83 -4.69
N LEU A 67 17.36 -1.88 -4.02
CA LEU A 67 17.34 -1.74 -2.57
C LEU A 67 16.58 -0.46 -2.19
N ILE A 68 15.75 -0.56 -1.16
CA ILE A 68 15.15 0.60 -0.50
C ILE A 68 15.80 0.75 0.86
N ASP A 69 16.43 1.89 1.09
CA ASP A 69 16.94 2.29 2.39
C ASP A 69 15.96 3.27 3.05
N THR A 70 15.39 2.86 4.18
CA THR A 70 14.52 3.70 5.00
C THR A 70 15.25 4.06 6.28
N ASN A 71 15.60 5.34 6.44
CA ASN A 71 16.10 5.88 7.69
C ASN A 71 14.92 6.05 8.67
N ILE A 72 14.99 5.36 9.81
CA ILE A 72 13.97 5.37 10.87
C ILE A 72 14.37 6.23 12.07
N GLY A 73 15.37 7.09 11.91
CA GLY A 73 15.84 8.01 12.93
C GLY A 73 16.82 7.36 13.91
N GLU A 74 16.95 7.95 15.09
CA GLU A 74 17.77 7.40 16.19
C GLU A 74 17.09 6.24 16.93
N GLN A 75 15.88 5.85 16.52
CA GLN A 75 15.15 4.76 17.15
C GLN A 75 15.82 3.43 16.83
N GLU A 76 16.01 2.59 17.85
CA GLU A 76 16.48 1.20 17.63
C GLU A 76 15.41 0.37 16.93
N ASP A 77 14.13 0.73 17.11
CA ASP A 77 13.00 -0.01 16.59
C ASP A 77 11.77 0.90 16.40
N LEU A 78 10.94 0.57 15.41
CA LEU A 78 9.70 1.29 15.13
C LEU A 78 8.54 0.76 15.98
N PRO A 79 7.59 1.63 16.37
CA PRO A 79 6.29 1.20 16.88
C PRO A 79 5.61 0.21 15.93
N ASN A 80 4.84 -0.74 16.49
CA ASN A 80 4.20 -1.79 15.70
C ASN A 80 3.32 -1.26 14.56
N GLU A 81 2.61 -0.16 14.78
CA GLU A 81 1.78 0.49 13.75
C GLU A 81 2.64 0.99 12.58
N GLN A 82 3.74 1.70 12.87
CA GLN A 82 4.66 2.21 11.84
C GLN A 82 5.37 1.09 11.08
N LYS A 83 5.68 -0.03 11.76
CA LYS A 83 6.20 -1.24 11.08
C LYS A 83 5.18 -1.84 10.11
N GLN A 84 3.92 -1.87 10.51
CA GLN A 84 2.84 -2.41 9.69
C GLN A 84 2.61 -1.54 8.45
N ASP A 85 2.68 -0.21 8.62
CA ASP A 85 2.59 0.74 7.51
C ASP A 85 3.76 0.57 6.52
N LEU A 86 5.00 0.49 7.01
CA LEU A 86 6.17 0.23 6.16
C LEU A 86 6.08 -1.12 5.45
N THR A 87 5.66 -2.17 6.15
CA THR A 87 5.47 -3.50 5.56
C THR A 87 4.42 -3.46 4.44
N THR A 88 3.34 -2.70 4.64
CA THR A 88 2.29 -2.50 3.64
C THR A 88 2.83 -1.76 2.43
N MET A 89 3.59 -0.68 2.66
CA MET A 89 4.25 0.08 1.59
C MET A 89 5.19 -0.82 0.77
N TYR A 90 6.08 -1.58 1.42
CA TYR A 90 6.97 -2.50 0.72
C TYR A 90 6.19 -3.54 -0.10
N ARG A 91 5.12 -4.10 0.46
CA ARG A 91 4.26 -5.05 -0.26
C ARG A 91 3.65 -4.42 -1.52
N CYS A 92 3.16 -3.18 -1.46
CA CYS A 92 2.68 -2.47 -2.64
C CYS A 92 3.78 -2.32 -3.70
N ILE A 93 5.03 -2.06 -3.27
CA ILE A 93 6.17 -1.97 -4.20
C ILE A 93 6.48 -3.31 -4.87
N TYR A 94 6.48 -4.42 -4.13
CA TYR A 94 6.66 -5.75 -4.73
C TYR A 94 5.55 -6.08 -5.72
N MET A 95 4.30 -5.75 -5.39
CA MET A 95 3.17 -5.96 -6.31
C MET A 95 3.34 -5.13 -7.59
N ALA A 96 3.84 -3.90 -7.48
CA ALA A 96 4.10 -3.04 -8.64
C ALA A 96 5.19 -3.61 -9.54
N VAL A 97 6.29 -4.08 -8.96
CA VAL A 97 7.37 -4.73 -9.72
C VAL A 97 6.90 -6.02 -10.37
N ASP A 98 6.21 -6.89 -9.63
CA ASP A 98 5.67 -8.15 -10.18
C ASP A 98 4.71 -7.87 -11.35
N GLU A 99 3.86 -6.86 -11.21
CA GLU A 99 2.92 -6.47 -12.24
C GLU A 99 3.67 -5.96 -13.49
N LEU A 100 4.65 -5.07 -13.35
CA LEU A 100 5.44 -4.57 -14.49
C LEU A 100 6.20 -5.69 -15.20
N GLU A 101 6.78 -6.63 -14.45
CA GLU A 101 7.46 -7.79 -15.03
C GLU A 101 6.48 -8.74 -15.76
N GLN A 102 5.27 -8.92 -15.22
CA GLN A 102 4.22 -9.68 -15.92
C GLN A 102 3.87 -9.05 -17.26
N GLU A 103 3.80 -7.72 -17.31
CA GLU A 103 3.47 -6.93 -18.50
C GLU A 103 4.47 -7.16 -19.64
N LEU A 104 5.75 -7.33 -19.30
CA LEU A 104 6.80 -7.64 -20.27
C LEU A 104 6.66 -9.05 -20.87
N ILE A 105 5.98 -9.95 -20.18
CA ILE A 105 5.80 -11.35 -20.58
C ILE A 105 4.46 -11.55 -21.30
N ASP A 106 3.38 -10.98 -20.75
CA ASP A 106 2.01 -11.14 -21.23
C ASP A 106 1.14 -9.94 -20.82
N ASP A 107 0.48 -9.33 -21.80
CA ASP A 107 -0.37 -8.15 -21.66
C ASP A 107 -1.86 -8.51 -21.42
N THR A 108 -2.22 -9.80 -21.42
CA THR A 108 -3.60 -10.16 -21.78
C THR A 108 -4.69 -10.10 -20.71
N THR A 109 -4.43 -9.76 -19.45
CA THR A 109 -5.53 -9.62 -18.46
C THR A 109 -5.23 -8.65 -17.31
N LYS A 110 -5.15 -7.35 -17.56
CA LYS A 110 -4.98 -6.37 -16.48
C LYS A 110 -6.20 -5.49 -16.27
N GLN A 111 -6.66 -5.43 -15.02
CA GLN A 111 -7.70 -4.52 -14.57
C GLN A 111 -7.07 -3.14 -14.35
N PHE A 112 -6.89 -2.38 -15.43
CA PHE A 112 -6.55 -0.96 -15.34
C PHE A 112 -7.81 -0.14 -15.06
N LEU A 113 -7.65 0.89 -14.24
CA LEU A 113 -8.65 1.94 -14.09
C LEU A 113 -8.79 2.70 -15.42
N THR A 114 -9.93 3.33 -15.63
CA THR A 114 -10.28 4.00 -16.88
C THR A 114 -9.27 5.09 -17.25
N TYR A 115 -8.74 5.80 -16.26
CA TYR A 115 -7.74 6.83 -16.50
C TYR A 115 -6.37 6.28 -16.92
N GLU A 116 -5.93 5.15 -16.37
CA GLU A 116 -4.65 4.51 -16.76
C GLU A 116 -4.63 4.06 -18.22
N LYS A 117 -5.79 3.78 -18.81
CA LYS A 117 -5.93 3.35 -20.21
C LYS A 117 -5.65 4.47 -21.22
N GLN A 118 -5.44 5.71 -20.78
CA GLN A 118 -5.21 6.85 -21.66
C GLN A 118 -3.80 6.87 -22.26
N SER A 119 -2.79 6.44 -21.51
CA SER A 119 -1.39 6.33 -21.98
C SER A 119 -0.54 5.47 -21.03
N ASP A 120 0.59 4.97 -21.53
CA ASP A 120 1.57 4.27 -20.69
C ASP A 120 2.13 5.15 -19.56
N GLU A 121 2.23 6.46 -19.79
CA GLU A 121 2.65 7.42 -18.78
C GLU A 121 1.64 7.50 -17.64
N MET A 122 0.33 7.58 -17.95
CA MET A 122 -0.71 7.56 -16.92
C MET A 122 -0.74 6.21 -16.21
N ARG A 123 -0.59 5.11 -16.92
CA ARG A 123 -0.50 3.79 -16.32
C ARG A 123 0.64 3.70 -15.29
N LEU A 124 1.83 4.21 -15.62
CA LEU A 124 2.98 4.19 -14.70
C LEU A 124 2.81 5.13 -13.51
N ASN A 125 2.30 6.34 -13.75
CA ASN A 125 2.13 7.35 -12.71
C ASN A 125 1.11 6.95 -11.63
N TYR A 126 0.15 6.09 -11.96
CA TYR A 126 -0.96 5.70 -11.08
C TYR A 126 -0.88 4.25 -10.60
N LEU A 127 0.17 3.52 -11.00
CA LEU A 127 0.37 2.11 -10.68
C LEU A 127 0.27 1.83 -9.17
N PHE A 128 0.97 2.63 -8.36
CA PHE A 128 0.98 2.45 -6.91
C PHE A 128 -0.37 2.74 -6.27
N ASP A 129 -1.04 3.83 -6.68
CA ASP A 129 -2.34 4.22 -6.16
C ASP A 129 -3.41 3.16 -6.52
N ARG A 130 -3.39 2.64 -7.76
CA ARG A 130 -4.27 1.52 -8.14
C ARG A 130 -3.96 0.28 -7.32
N ILE A 131 -2.70 -0.12 -7.18
CA ILE A 131 -2.34 -1.32 -6.43
C ILE A 131 -2.82 -1.23 -4.98
N TRP A 132 -2.63 -0.07 -4.36
CA TRP A 132 -3.15 0.18 -3.01
C TRP A 132 -4.68 0.08 -3.00
N TYR A 133 -5.36 0.68 -3.98
CA TYR A 133 -6.82 0.64 -4.07
C TYR A 133 -7.33 -0.80 -4.21
N MET A 134 -6.70 -1.59 -5.07
CA MET A 134 -7.02 -3.01 -5.25
C MET A 134 -6.72 -3.83 -3.99
N ASP A 135 -5.68 -3.52 -3.21
CA ASP A 135 -5.44 -4.16 -1.91
C ASP A 135 -6.58 -3.88 -0.92
N ILE A 136 -7.11 -2.65 -0.89
CA ILE A 136 -8.28 -2.32 -0.06
C ILE A 136 -9.53 -3.05 -0.56
N CYS A 137 -9.79 -3.08 -1.86
CA CYS A 137 -10.90 -3.85 -2.44
C CYS A 137 -10.77 -5.35 -2.12
N ASN A 138 -9.55 -5.89 -2.13
CA ASN A 138 -9.30 -7.28 -1.72
C ASN A 138 -9.57 -7.50 -0.23
N LYS A 139 -9.25 -6.54 0.66
CA LYS A 139 -9.63 -6.62 2.09
C LYS A 139 -11.15 -6.66 2.26
N ILE A 140 -11.89 -5.83 1.53
CA ILE A 140 -13.37 -5.85 1.53
C ILE A 140 -13.88 -7.23 1.08
N LYS A 141 -13.31 -7.77 0.00
CA LYS A 141 -13.67 -9.10 -0.54
C LYS A 141 -13.38 -10.25 0.44
N GLN A 142 -12.37 -10.10 1.29
CA GLN A 142 -11.94 -11.11 2.27
C GLN A 142 -12.64 -10.99 3.63
N LEU A 143 -13.50 -9.99 3.84
CA LEU A 143 -14.28 -9.88 5.08
C LEU A 143 -15.13 -11.14 5.30
N SER A 144 -14.96 -11.76 6.47
CA SER A 144 -15.71 -12.96 6.84
C SER A 144 -17.19 -12.64 7.06
N SER A 145 -18.07 -13.61 6.82
CA SER A 145 -19.51 -13.43 7.09
C SER A 145 -19.79 -13.02 8.54
N ASP A 146 -19.03 -13.53 9.50
CA ASP A 146 -19.16 -13.17 10.92
C ASP A 146 -18.79 -11.71 11.18
N THR A 147 -17.68 -11.24 10.60
CA THR A 147 -17.26 -9.83 10.68
C THR A 147 -18.31 -8.89 10.07
N ILE A 148 -18.89 -9.28 8.93
CA ILE A 148 -19.93 -8.51 8.26
C ILE A 148 -21.21 -8.47 9.10
N HIS A 149 -21.63 -9.62 9.64
CA HIS A 149 -22.79 -9.70 10.53
C HIS A 149 -22.60 -8.87 11.79
N GLU A 150 -21.43 -8.94 12.43
CA GLU A 150 -21.10 -8.12 13.59
C GLU A 150 -21.20 -6.63 13.27
N PHE A 151 -20.58 -6.19 12.17
CA PHE A 151 -20.62 -4.80 11.71
C PHE A 151 -22.06 -4.30 11.54
N ILE A 152 -22.89 -5.06 10.80
CA ILE A 152 -24.30 -4.70 10.55
C ILE A 152 -25.12 -4.70 11.85
N ASN A 153 -24.88 -5.66 12.75
CA ASN A 153 -25.58 -5.74 14.03
C ASN A 153 -25.22 -4.59 14.98
N ASN A 154 -24.02 -4.02 14.85
CA ASN A 154 -23.57 -2.85 15.60
C ASN A 154 -24.12 -1.52 15.04
N LYS A 155 -25.03 -1.51 14.06
CA LYS A 155 -25.57 -0.29 13.44
C LYS A 155 -26.13 0.75 14.41
N SER A 156 -26.70 0.32 15.54
CA SER A 156 -27.26 1.23 16.56
C SER A 156 -26.17 2.01 17.30
N LYS A 157 -24.92 1.54 17.25
CA LYS A 157 -23.75 2.16 17.88
C LYS A 157 -22.97 3.04 16.90
N TRP A 158 -23.33 3.07 15.62
CA TRP A 158 -22.65 3.94 14.65
C TRP A 158 -22.88 5.41 15.00
N ASN A 159 -21.79 6.14 15.18
CA ASN A 159 -21.83 7.59 15.31
C ASN A 159 -22.17 8.25 13.95
N ASP A 160 -22.33 9.57 13.95
CA ASP A 160 -22.75 10.28 12.74
C ASP A 160 -21.66 10.33 11.66
N GLN A 161 -20.38 10.19 12.01
CA GLN A 161 -19.30 10.11 11.03
C GLN A 161 -19.32 8.77 10.28
N ILE A 162 -19.52 7.64 10.98
CA ILE A 162 -19.67 6.33 10.34
C ILE A 162 -20.86 6.33 9.37
N LYS A 163 -22.00 6.89 9.80
CA LYS A 163 -23.19 7.02 8.93
C LYS A 163 -22.88 7.87 7.69
N GLN A 164 -22.10 8.96 7.84
CA GLN A 164 -21.69 9.80 6.73
C GLN A 164 -20.77 9.06 5.75
N ILE A 165 -19.76 8.33 6.24
CA ILE A 165 -18.89 7.49 5.39
C ILE A 165 -19.76 6.54 4.55
N LEU A 166 -20.64 5.79 5.21
CA LEU A 166 -21.48 4.80 4.54
C LEU A 166 -22.49 5.41 3.56
N SER A 167 -23.06 6.58 3.90
CA SER A 167 -23.99 7.31 3.02
C SER A 167 -23.27 7.81 1.77
N ILE A 168 -22.08 8.40 1.92
CA ILE A 168 -21.26 8.86 0.78
C ILE A 168 -20.90 7.67 -0.12
N ILE A 169 -20.32 6.60 0.44
CA ILE A 169 -19.94 5.42 -0.34
C ILE A 169 -21.15 4.84 -1.07
N SER A 170 -22.28 4.64 -0.39
CA SER A 170 -23.50 4.09 -1.02
C SER A 170 -23.97 4.93 -2.20
N ARG A 171 -23.92 6.27 -2.08
CA ARG A 171 -24.30 7.19 -3.15
C ARG A 171 -23.28 7.22 -4.28
N LEU A 172 -21.99 7.13 -3.98
CA LEU A 172 -20.95 7.02 -5.01
C LEU A 172 -21.17 5.76 -5.87
N VAL A 173 -21.30 4.59 -5.23
CA VAL A 173 -21.30 3.30 -5.95
C VAL A 173 -22.66 2.85 -6.47
N LYS A 174 -23.78 3.36 -5.92
CA LYS A 174 -25.15 2.96 -6.29
C LYS A 174 -26.12 4.11 -6.52
N HIS A 175 -25.67 5.37 -6.44
CA HIS A 175 -26.49 6.57 -6.63
C HIS A 175 -27.71 6.67 -5.68
N LYS A 176 -27.68 5.96 -4.55
CA LYS A 176 -28.73 6.00 -3.52
C LYS A 176 -28.18 5.62 -2.15
N GLU A 177 -28.87 6.03 -1.09
CA GLU A 177 -28.60 5.46 0.22
C GLU A 177 -29.11 4.02 0.29
N LEU A 178 -28.34 3.16 0.95
CA LEU A 178 -28.67 1.75 1.14
C LEU A 178 -28.98 1.47 2.60
N ASN A 179 -29.86 0.49 2.84
CA ASN A 179 -30.08 0.00 4.19
C ASN A 179 -28.87 -0.84 4.64
N PRO A 180 -28.54 -0.87 5.93
CA PRO A 180 -27.42 -1.69 6.44
C PRO A 180 -27.52 -3.18 6.07
N THR A 181 -28.73 -3.71 5.91
CA THR A 181 -28.98 -5.09 5.49
C THR A 181 -28.55 -5.36 4.05
N ASP A 182 -28.49 -4.32 3.22
CA ASP A 182 -28.12 -4.41 1.80
C ASP A 182 -26.60 -4.32 1.61
N TYR A 183 -25.83 -4.06 2.66
CA TYR A 183 -24.40 -3.78 2.51
C TYR A 183 -23.60 -4.98 2.01
N ALA A 184 -23.85 -6.16 2.59
CA ALA A 184 -23.15 -7.38 2.22
C ALA A 184 -23.41 -7.80 0.76
N THR A 185 -24.64 -7.63 0.28
CA THR A 185 -25.10 -8.13 -1.02
C THR A 185 -25.03 -7.08 -2.13
N ILE A 186 -25.04 -5.79 -1.79
CA ILE A 186 -25.11 -4.70 -2.76
C ILE A 186 -23.93 -3.75 -2.61
N LEU A 187 -23.65 -3.23 -1.41
CA LEU A 187 -22.63 -2.20 -1.20
C LEU A 187 -21.22 -2.75 -1.46
N PHE A 188 -20.83 -3.85 -0.79
CA PHE A 188 -19.45 -4.33 -0.86
C PHE A 188 -19.05 -4.81 -2.25
N PRO A 189 -19.88 -5.61 -2.99
CA PRO A 189 -19.58 -5.93 -4.37
C PRO A 189 -19.43 -4.68 -5.24
N ALA A 190 -20.28 -3.67 -5.03
CA ALA A 190 -20.21 -2.42 -5.78
C ALA A 190 -18.96 -1.59 -5.47
N MET A 191 -18.49 -1.59 -4.22
CA MET A 191 -17.21 -0.96 -3.86
C MET A 191 -16.01 -1.63 -4.54
N ILE A 192 -16.04 -2.96 -4.68
CA ILE A 192 -14.96 -3.74 -5.31
C ILE A 192 -14.88 -3.46 -6.81
N GLU A 193 -16.02 -3.28 -7.46
CA GLU A 193 -16.13 -3.04 -8.91
C GLU A 193 -16.04 -1.57 -9.30
N PHE A 194 -16.05 -0.65 -8.33
CA PHE A 194 -16.09 0.78 -8.58
C PHE A 194 -14.77 1.28 -9.16
N ASP A 195 -14.84 2.06 -10.24
CA ASP A 195 -13.70 2.75 -10.82
C ASP A 195 -13.86 4.27 -10.57
N PRO A 196 -13.15 4.84 -9.58
CA PRO A 196 -13.27 6.25 -9.21
C PRO A 196 -12.80 7.21 -10.32
N THR A 197 -12.13 6.71 -11.35
CA THR A 197 -11.55 7.53 -12.42
C THR A 197 -12.45 7.63 -13.65
N THR A 198 -13.63 7.02 -13.62
CA THR A 198 -14.61 7.10 -14.72
C THR A 198 -15.33 8.44 -14.73
N LYS A 199 -15.58 8.98 -15.93
CA LYS A 199 -16.38 10.20 -16.12
C LYS A 199 -17.87 10.01 -15.75
N GLU A 200 -18.35 8.77 -15.69
CA GLU A 200 -19.72 8.43 -15.31
C GLU A 200 -20.00 8.71 -13.83
N HIS A 201 -18.96 8.90 -13.02
CA HIS A 201 -19.05 9.16 -11.59
C HIS A 201 -18.70 10.61 -11.22
N ASP A 202 -18.85 11.56 -12.15
CA ASP A 202 -18.68 13.00 -11.87
C ASP A 202 -19.78 13.54 -10.94
N GLN A 203 -19.66 13.19 -9.67
CA GLN A 203 -20.54 13.55 -8.57
C GLN A 203 -19.85 14.59 -7.70
N ASN A 204 -19.50 15.74 -8.28
CA ASN A 204 -18.69 16.79 -7.63
C ASN A 204 -19.14 17.13 -6.19
N ASP A 205 -20.46 17.19 -5.93
CA ASP A 205 -20.98 17.41 -4.58
C ASP A 205 -20.60 16.30 -3.59
N LEU A 206 -20.64 15.03 -3.99
CA LEU A 206 -20.33 13.90 -3.12
C LEU A 206 -18.82 13.78 -2.88
N TRP A 207 -17.99 14.06 -3.90
CA TRP A 207 -16.54 14.11 -3.72
C TRP A 207 -16.10 15.27 -2.82
N ASN A 208 -16.73 16.44 -2.94
CA ASN A 208 -16.49 17.55 -2.01
C ASN A 208 -16.87 17.20 -0.56
N ARG A 209 -17.97 16.47 -0.36
CA ARG A 209 -18.36 15.97 0.97
C ARG A 209 -17.39 14.92 1.49
N ALA A 210 -16.90 14.03 0.62
CA ALA A 210 -15.88 13.05 0.98
C ALA A 210 -14.61 13.76 1.47
N GLU A 211 -14.13 14.75 0.72
CA GLU A 211 -12.96 15.55 1.10
C GLU A 211 -13.14 16.23 2.47
N GLN A 212 -14.29 16.88 2.70
CA GLN A 212 -14.59 17.53 3.97
C GLN A 212 -14.61 16.53 5.12
N LEU A 213 -15.22 15.36 4.92
CA LEU A 213 -15.29 14.32 5.93
C LEU A 213 -13.90 13.76 6.26
N ILE A 214 -13.08 13.49 5.24
CA ILE A 214 -11.71 12.99 5.39
C ILE A 214 -10.88 13.96 6.24
N LYS A 215 -10.98 15.27 5.98
CA LYS A 215 -10.25 16.32 6.71
C LYS A 215 -10.73 16.54 8.15
N THR A 216 -11.97 16.17 8.47
CA THR A 216 -12.63 16.49 9.75
C THR A 216 -12.94 15.26 10.60
N ILE A 217 -12.46 14.08 10.20
CA ILE A 217 -12.73 12.84 10.91
C ILE A 217 -12.14 12.87 12.32
N ASP A 218 -12.92 12.39 13.30
CA ASP A 218 -12.49 12.33 14.69
C ASP A 218 -11.82 10.98 14.96
N GLN A 219 -10.62 11.01 15.57
CA GLN A 219 -9.83 9.82 15.91
C GLN A 219 -10.60 8.82 16.81
N SER A 220 -11.60 9.28 17.57
CA SER A 220 -12.47 8.43 18.38
C SER A 220 -13.29 7.43 17.58
N ILE A 221 -13.43 7.61 16.26
CA ILE A 221 -14.10 6.64 15.38
C ILE A 221 -13.39 5.27 15.40
N TRP A 222 -12.08 5.24 15.66
CA TRP A 222 -11.27 4.01 15.74
C TRP A 222 -11.47 3.22 17.02
N GLN A 223 -12.15 3.80 18.01
CA GLN A 223 -12.51 3.14 19.27
C GLN A 223 -13.90 2.49 19.23
N GLN A 224 -14.62 2.63 18.10
CA GLN A 224 -15.96 2.08 17.93
C GLN A 224 -15.91 0.56 17.67
N PRO A 225 -17.00 -0.16 17.99
CA PRO A 225 -17.14 -1.55 17.58
C PRO A 225 -16.98 -1.70 16.07
N SER A 226 -16.32 -2.76 15.63
CA SER A 226 -16.03 -3.01 14.22
C SER A 226 -15.17 -1.92 13.56
N SER A 227 -14.28 -1.28 14.34
CA SER A 227 -13.34 -0.25 13.87
C SER A 227 -12.48 -0.72 12.70
N ASP A 228 -12.13 -2.01 12.63
CA ASP A 228 -11.38 -2.58 11.50
C ASP A 228 -12.14 -2.44 10.17
N VAL A 229 -13.44 -2.74 10.16
CA VAL A 229 -14.30 -2.62 8.96
C VAL A 229 -14.49 -1.14 8.60
N ILE A 230 -14.70 -0.30 9.61
CA ILE A 230 -14.87 1.15 9.43
C ILE A 230 -13.59 1.75 8.84
N LYS A 231 -12.41 1.33 9.33
CA LYS A 231 -11.10 1.75 8.80
C LYS A 231 -10.95 1.34 7.34
N ILE A 232 -11.29 0.10 6.98
CA ILE A 232 -11.28 -0.34 5.57
C ILE A 232 -12.14 0.57 4.68
N PHE A 233 -13.35 0.96 5.12
CA PHE A 233 -14.22 1.83 4.33
C PHE A 233 -13.74 3.27 4.26
N TYR A 234 -13.17 3.77 5.35
CA TYR A 234 -12.54 5.08 5.35
C TYR A 234 -11.33 5.13 4.41
N ASP A 235 -10.45 4.13 4.48
CA ASP A 235 -9.27 4.02 3.61
C ASP A 235 -9.71 3.89 2.14
N TRP A 236 -10.76 3.09 1.87
CA TRP A 236 -11.36 2.98 0.54
C TRP A 236 -11.85 4.33 0.02
N LEU A 237 -12.61 5.08 0.85
CA LEU A 237 -13.15 6.38 0.45
C LEU A 237 -12.05 7.41 0.20
N THR A 238 -11.03 7.40 1.05
CA THR A 238 -9.87 8.30 0.95
C THR A 238 -9.12 8.06 -0.35
N LEU A 239 -8.79 6.80 -0.65
CA LEU A 239 -8.03 6.48 -1.85
C LEU A 239 -8.87 6.63 -3.13
N ALA A 240 -10.16 6.31 -3.08
CA ALA A 240 -11.08 6.58 -4.19
C ALA A 240 -11.15 8.09 -4.50
N TYR A 241 -11.20 8.94 -3.48
CA TYR A 241 -11.19 10.39 -3.64
C TYR A 241 -9.86 10.89 -4.25
N GLU A 242 -8.71 10.43 -3.76
CA GLU A 242 -7.43 10.85 -4.32
C GLU A 242 -7.27 10.41 -5.78
N LEU A 243 -7.68 9.18 -6.13
CA LEU A 243 -7.68 8.69 -7.51
C LEU A 243 -8.59 9.53 -8.42
N GLU A 244 -9.79 9.88 -7.94
CA GLU A 244 -10.72 10.74 -8.69
C GLU A 244 -10.12 12.12 -8.94
N LYS A 245 -9.55 12.74 -7.91
CA LYS A 245 -8.93 14.06 -7.99
C LYS A 245 -7.74 14.07 -8.95
N LEU A 246 -6.87 13.07 -8.86
CA LEU A 246 -5.73 12.94 -9.75
C LEU A 246 -6.19 12.85 -11.21
N SER A 247 -7.26 12.10 -11.49
CA SER A 247 -7.85 11.98 -12.84
C SER A 247 -8.38 13.30 -13.44
N LYS A 248 -8.58 14.33 -12.61
CA LYS A 248 -9.09 15.66 -12.99
C LYS A 248 -8.02 16.76 -13.08
N THR A 249 -6.81 16.52 -12.59
CA THR A 249 -5.82 17.61 -12.35
C THR A 249 -4.87 17.84 -13.55
N GLN A 250 -5.22 17.37 -14.75
CA GLN A 250 -4.40 17.50 -15.97
C GLN A 250 -5.24 17.93 -17.17
#